data_AF-A0A920LN29-F1
#
_entry.id   AF-A0A920LN29-F1
#
_cell.length_a   1.000
_cell.length_b   1.000
_cell.length_c   1.000
_cell.angle_alpha   90.00
_cell.angle_beta   90.00
_cell.angle_gamma   90.00
#
_symmetry.space_group_name_H-M   'P 1'
#
loop_
_entity.id
_entity.type
_entity.pdbx_description
1 polymer ?
#
loop_
_entity_poly.entity_id
_entity_poly.type
_entity_poly.pdbx_seq_one_letter_code
_entity_poly.pdbx_strand_id
1 'polypeptide(L)' 'MTRGVPQADGSIRAEAVMDVSNVASSVLHMAELPLDANVQFMTVMATKMPFIARG' A
#
# COMPACT_ATOMS: atom_id res chain seq x y z
N MET A 1 -13.77 4.69 -8.81
CA MET A 1 -13.35 6.10 -8.76
C MET A 1 -13.54 6.60 -7.35
N THR A 2 -12.47 6.75 -6.58
CA THR A 2 -12.51 7.23 -5.19
C THR A 2 -12.92 8.70 -5.18
N ARG A 3 -14.04 9.01 -4.53
CA ARG A 3 -14.68 10.35 -4.52
C ARG A 3 -13.90 11.42 -3.72
N GLY A 4 -12.67 11.11 -3.32
CA GLY A 4 -11.88 11.90 -2.38
C GLY A 4 -12.45 11.88 -0.97
N VAL A 5 -11.61 12.18 0.03
CA VAL A 5 -12.02 12.34 1.42
C VAL A 5 -11.50 13.67 1.98
N PRO A 6 -12.17 14.26 2.98
CA PRO A 6 -11.70 15.45 3.66
C PRO A 6 -10.33 15.25 4.30
N GLN A 7 -9.46 16.24 4.14
CA GLN A 7 -8.10 16.28 4.68
C GLN A 7 -8.06 17.24 5.88
N ALA A 8 -7.00 17.16 6.69
CA ALA A 8 -6.86 18.02 7.88
C ALA A 8 -6.80 19.52 7.57
N ASP A 9 -6.40 19.90 6.35
CA ASP A 9 -6.40 21.28 5.83
C ASP A 9 -7.76 21.73 5.26
N GLY A 10 -8.79 20.88 5.35
CA GLY A 10 -10.14 21.15 4.86
C GLY A 10 -10.36 20.88 3.36
N SER A 11 -9.32 20.48 2.61
CA SER A 11 -9.48 20.13 1.19
C SER A 11 -10.07 18.72 1.00
N ILE A 12 -10.78 18.50 -0.11
CA ILE A 12 -11.15 17.14 -0.55
C ILE A 12 -10.08 16.66 -1.52
N ARG A 13 -9.38 15.58 -1.18
CA ARG A 13 -8.39 14.97 -2.07
C ARG A 13 -8.66 13.49 -2.24
N ALA A 14 -8.42 13.00 -3.45
CA ALA A 14 -8.35 11.57 -3.71
C ALA A 14 -7.18 10.98 -2.92
N GLU A 15 -7.45 9.93 -2.14
CA GLU A 15 -6.39 9.19 -1.47
C GLU A 15 -5.53 8.47 -2.51
N ALA A 16 -4.23 8.35 -2.20
CA ALA A 16 -3.33 7.56 -3.01
C ALA A 16 -3.75 6.08 -2.89
N VAL A 17 -4.25 5.53 -3.99
CA VAL A 17 -4.55 4.10 -4.11
C VAL A 17 -3.43 3.41 -4.88
N MET A 18 -3.38 2.08 -4.74
CA MET A 18 -2.45 1.22 -5.46
C MET A 18 -3.25 0.22 -6.29
N ASP A 19 -2.70 -0.19 -7.44
CA ASP A 19 -3.24 -1.30 -8.22
C ASP A 19 -3.18 -2.61 -7.42
N VAL A 20 -4.26 -3.40 -7.45
CA VAL A 20 -4.37 -4.68 -6.73
C VAL A 20 -3.33 -5.70 -7.20
N SER A 21 -2.87 -5.61 -8.45
CA SER A 21 -1.82 -6.47 -9.00
C SER A 21 -0.52 -6.41 -8.18
N ASN A 22 -0.17 -5.25 -7.62
CA ASN A 22 1.02 -5.13 -6.77
C ASN A 22 0.91 -5.98 -5.49
N VAL A 23 -0.30 -6.08 -4.91
CA VAL A 23 -0.55 -6.96 -3.75
C VAL A 23 -0.44 -8.42 -4.18
N ALA A 24 -1.03 -8.79 -5.32
CA ALA A 24 -0.96 -10.14 -5.84
C ALA A 24 0.49 -10.59 -6.10
N SER A 25 1.31 -9.75 -6.73
CA SER A 25 2.74 -10.03 -6.95
C SER A 25 3.51 -10.16 -5.64
N SER A 26 3.18 -9.37 -4.63
CA SER A 26 3.83 -9.46 -3.30
C SER A 26 3.51 -10.79 -2.62
N VAL A 27 2.25 -11.24 -2.68
CA VAL A 27 1.83 -12.54 -2.13
C VAL A 27 2.47 -13.70 -2.90
N LEU A 28 2.53 -13.61 -4.24
CA LEU A 28 3.21 -14.61 -5.07
C LEU A 28 4.69 -14.73 -4.68
N HIS A 29 5.39 -13.60 -4.54
CA HIS A 29 6.78 -13.60 -4.11
C HIS A 29 6.98 -14.30 -2.75
N MET A 30 6.09 -14.05 -1.78
CA MET A 30 6.14 -14.74 -0.49
C MET A 30 5.93 -16.26 -0.63
N ALA A 31 5.07 -16.68 -1.54
CA ALA A 31 4.76 -18.09 -1.80
C ALA A 31 5.86 -18.82 -2.59
N GLU A 32 6.66 -18.11 -3.37
CA GLU A 32 7.78 -18.67 -4.17
C GLU A 32 9.06 -18.92 -3.35
N LEU A 33 9.09 -18.48 -2.08
CA LEU A 33 10.25 -18.67 -1.22
C LEU A 33 10.47 -20.15 -0.86
N PRO A 34 11.75 -20.59 -0.72
CA PRO A 34 12.04 -21.91 -0.19
C PRO A 34 11.58 -22.02 1.27
N LEU A 35 11.31 -23.24 1.73
CA LEU A 35 10.69 -23.50 3.05
C LEU A 35 11.54 -23.06 4.25
N ASP A 36 12.83 -22.79 4.05
CA ASP A 36 13.76 -22.25 5.05
C ASP A 36 13.79 -20.70 5.09
N ALA A 37 13.09 -20.04 4.16
CA ALA A 37 12.96 -18.59 4.10
C ALA A 37 11.52 -18.15 4.41
N ASN A 38 11.39 -17.07 5.18
CA ASN A 38 10.08 -16.55 5.58
C ASN A 38 10.07 -15.01 5.59
N VAL A 39 9.07 -14.44 4.92
CA VAL A 39 8.72 -13.02 5.08
C VAL A 39 7.68 -12.94 6.20
N GLN A 40 8.14 -12.65 7.41
CA GLN A 40 7.25 -12.62 8.58
C GLN A 40 6.28 -11.43 8.53
N PHE A 41 6.75 -10.28 8.05
CA PHE A 41 5.92 -9.10 7.85
C PHE A 41 6.38 -8.35 6.59
N MET A 42 5.42 -7.89 5.80
CA MET A 42 5.64 -7.02 4.66
C MET A 42 4.53 -5.97 4.62
N THR A 43 4.91 -4.71 4.41
CA THR A 43 3.97 -3.61 4.20
C THR A 43 4.15 -3.09 2.78
N VAL A 44 3.08 -3.17 1.99
CA VAL A 44 3.04 -2.64 0.62
C VAL A 44 2.08 -1.46 0.62
N MET A 45 2.52 -0.33 0.08
CA MET A 45 1.76 0.93 0.16
C MET A 45 1.81 1.70 -1.16
N ALA A 46 0.78 2.49 -1.45
CA ALA A 46 0.82 3.45 -2.53
C ALA A 46 1.93 4.48 -2.26
N THR A 47 2.77 4.78 -3.25
CA THR A 47 3.98 5.59 -3.09
C THR A 47 3.73 6.98 -2.48
N LYS A 48 2.56 7.57 -2.73
CA LYS A 48 2.18 8.90 -2.24
C LYS A 48 1.28 8.86 -0.99
N MET A 49 1.12 7.69 -0.36
CA MET A 49 0.32 7.55 0.85
C MET A 49 1.04 8.23 2.03
N PRO A 50 0.41 9.19 2.72
CA PRO A 50 1.02 9.94 3.83
C PRO A 50 0.98 9.13 5.14
N PHE A 51 1.59 7.94 5.13
CA PHE A 51 1.61 7.03 6.28
C PHE A 51 2.94 7.08 7.05
N ILE A 52 4.07 7.09 6.33
CA ILE A 52 5.41 7.04 6.94
C ILE A 52 5.98 8.45 7.18
N ALA A 53 5.72 9.40 6.28
CA ALA A 53 6.09 10.79 6.50
C ALA A 53 5.02 11.48 7.37
N ARG A 54 5.46 12.26 8.37
CA ARG A 54 4.58 13.18 9.08
C ARG A 54 4.30 14.34 8.14
N GLY A 55 3.08 14.38 7.57
CA GLY A 55 2.46 15.53 6.88
C GLY A 55 3.40 16.53 6.24
#